data_AF-A0A2E5B4B5-F1
#
_entry.id   AF-A0A2E5B4B5-F1
#
_cell.length_a   1.000
_cell.length_b   1.000
_cell.length_c   1.000
_cell.angle_alpha   90.00
_cell.angle_beta   90.00
_cell.angle_gamma   90.00
#
_symmetry.space_group_name_H-M   'P 1'
#
loop_
_entity.id
_entity.type
_entity.pdbx_description
1 polymer ?
#
loop_
_entity_poly.entity_id
_entity_poly.type
_entity_poly.pdbx_seq_one_letter_code
_entity_poly.pdbx_strand_id
1 'polypeptide(L)'
;FIYQFNDNQLFKIVNSYLKKNESIHWKSKVPEKFRPQFWEVAIQYSIHKKEEEVEKIFQNIPIKEISKLQQILKESFGLDFSLNTKNLQNGMTEKNVSIETEKSQTEIANITPEEKIETNQDVILIQNAGLILLHPFLKMFFEKMDFLTEKNIKPEKIDEAILLLHYLATGKEQPYEYELIFEKFLCNLPLHHPVNRHILLTKEQKMACEILLEAVLGHWTALKSNSTAILQNEFLQREGKLTISEEKQQLFIPRKTQDILLDKLPWNLHLIKLPWKKKILFVDW
;
A
#
# COMPACT_ATOMS: atom_id res chain seq x y z
N PHE A 1 -6.57 -8.05 -6.61
CA PHE A 1 -6.70 -7.82 -5.15
C PHE A 1 -7.96 -8.48 -4.58
N ILE A 2 -9.14 -8.19 -5.13
CA ILE A 2 -10.44 -8.65 -4.60
C ILE A 2 -10.63 -10.16 -4.78
N TYR A 3 -10.01 -10.75 -5.80
CA TYR A 3 -10.03 -12.20 -6.06
C TYR A 3 -9.26 -13.05 -5.03
N GLN A 4 -8.43 -12.45 -4.17
CA GLN A 4 -7.67 -13.18 -3.13
C GLN A 4 -8.42 -13.26 -1.80
N PHE A 5 -9.45 -12.44 -1.61
CA PHE A 5 -10.27 -12.41 -0.42
C PHE A 5 -11.67 -12.83 -0.81
N ASN A 6 -12.25 -13.76 -0.07
CA ASN A 6 -13.66 -14.00 -0.25
C ASN A 6 -14.46 -12.78 0.26
N ASP A 7 -15.65 -12.65 -0.28
CA ASP A 7 -16.71 -11.74 0.11
C ASP A 7 -16.86 -11.50 1.63
N ASN A 8 -16.73 -12.52 2.47
CA ASN A 8 -16.81 -12.36 3.93
C ASN A 8 -15.59 -11.65 4.52
N GLN A 9 -14.40 -11.90 3.97
CA GLN A 9 -13.17 -11.23 4.39
C GLN A 9 -13.22 -9.75 4.01
N LEU A 10 -13.68 -9.43 2.80
CA LEU A 10 -13.84 -8.05 2.32
C LEU A 10 -14.87 -7.28 3.15
N PHE A 11 -16.00 -7.91 3.48
CA PHE A 11 -17.00 -7.34 4.38
C PHE A 11 -16.43 -6.99 5.76
N LYS A 12 -15.67 -7.89 6.38
CA LYS A 12 -15.02 -7.63 7.68
C LYS A 12 -14.01 -6.49 7.58
N ILE A 13 -13.26 -6.42 6.49
CA ILE A 13 -12.30 -5.33 6.24
C ILE A 13 -13.05 -3.99 6.19
N VAL A 14 -14.07 -3.87 5.33
CA VAL A 14 -14.86 -2.63 5.20
C VAL A 14 -15.52 -2.21 6.52
N ASN A 15 -16.14 -3.14 7.24
CA ASN A 15 -16.79 -2.83 8.52
C ASN A 15 -15.82 -2.41 9.63
N SER A 16 -14.60 -2.97 9.64
CA SER A 16 -13.57 -2.53 10.59
C SER A 16 -13.20 -1.06 10.42
N TYR A 17 -13.24 -0.54 9.20
CA TYR A 17 -13.00 0.88 8.91
C TYR A 17 -14.20 1.77 9.26
N LEU A 18 -15.41 1.30 8.99
CA LEU A 18 -16.62 2.08 9.20
C LEU A 18 -17.11 2.07 10.65
N LYS A 19 -16.45 1.30 11.54
CA LYS A 19 -16.87 1.09 12.94
C LYS A 19 -18.34 0.65 13.06
N LYS A 20 -18.82 -0.12 12.07
CA LYS A 20 -20.20 -0.66 12.03
C LYS A 20 -20.17 -2.17 12.23
N ASN A 21 -21.09 -2.68 13.06
CA ASN A 21 -21.16 -4.10 13.45
C ASN A 21 -22.36 -4.84 12.85
N GLU A 22 -23.05 -4.26 11.87
CA GLU A 22 -24.29 -4.85 11.37
C GLU A 22 -24.04 -5.85 10.23
N SER A 23 -24.62 -7.05 10.40
CA SER A 23 -24.67 -8.10 9.39
C SER A 23 -25.78 -7.80 8.38
N ILE A 24 -25.54 -6.87 7.46
CA ILE A 24 -26.52 -6.53 6.43
C ILE A 24 -26.43 -7.52 5.26
N HIS A 25 -27.60 -7.94 4.74
CA HIS A 25 -27.81 -8.89 3.63
C HIS A 25 -27.31 -8.35 2.27
N TRP A 26 -26.03 -8.01 2.15
CA TRP A 26 -25.44 -7.54 0.89
C TRP A 26 -25.23 -8.71 -0.11
N LYS A 27 -25.02 -9.95 0.40
CA LYS A 27 -24.74 -11.16 -0.40
C LYS A 27 -25.79 -11.48 -1.46
N SER A 28 -27.06 -11.19 -1.20
CA SER A 28 -28.17 -11.48 -2.12
C SER A 28 -28.50 -10.31 -3.06
N LYS A 29 -27.88 -9.14 -2.87
CA LYS A 29 -28.24 -7.91 -3.58
C LYS A 29 -27.23 -7.52 -4.68
N VAL A 30 -25.96 -7.93 -4.57
CA VAL A 30 -24.90 -7.62 -5.57
C VAL A 30 -24.72 -8.78 -6.55
N PRO A 31 -24.98 -8.59 -7.86
CA PRO A 31 -24.71 -9.60 -8.88
C PRO A 31 -23.24 -10.02 -8.88
N GLU A 32 -22.97 -11.33 -9.02
CA GLU A 32 -21.59 -11.87 -8.95
C GLU A 32 -20.61 -11.18 -9.90
N LYS A 33 -21.04 -10.89 -11.12
CA LYS A 33 -20.25 -10.17 -12.13
C LYS A 33 -19.74 -8.80 -11.70
N PHE A 34 -20.37 -8.17 -10.71
CA PHE A 34 -20.05 -6.84 -10.22
C PHE A 34 -19.47 -6.81 -8.80
N ARG A 35 -19.33 -7.97 -8.15
CA ARG A 35 -18.74 -8.04 -6.80
C ARG A 35 -17.30 -7.49 -6.74
N PRO A 36 -16.43 -7.71 -7.74
CA PRO A 36 -15.12 -7.08 -7.74
C PRO A 36 -15.21 -5.56 -7.66
N GLN A 37 -15.92 -4.92 -8.60
CA GLN A 37 -16.02 -3.47 -8.64
C GLN A 37 -16.73 -2.90 -7.40
N PHE A 38 -17.76 -3.61 -6.90
CA PHE A 38 -18.46 -3.23 -5.67
C PHE A 38 -17.51 -3.17 -4.47
N TRP A 39 -16.69 -4.21 -4.28
CA TRP A 39 -15.74 -4.24 -3.16
C TRP A 39 -14.58 -3.26 -3.33
N GLU A 40 -14.18 -2.99 -4.57
CA GLU A 40 -13.16 -1.97 -4.86
C GLU A 40 -13.64 -0.60 -4.37
N VAL A 41 -14.86 -0.23 -4.75
CA VAL A 41 -15.49 1.02 -4.33
C VAL A 41 -15.71 1.06 -2.82
N ALA A 42 -16.27 -0.02 -2.24
CA ALA A 42 -16.53 -0.08 -0.80
C ALA A 42 -15.25 0.13 0.01
N ILE A 43 -14.14 -0.49 -0.39
CA ILE A 43 -12.84 -0.34 0.27
C ILE A 43 -12.28 1.07 0.06
N GLN A 44 -12.22 1.53 -1.20
CA GLN A 44 -11.61 2.83 -1.52
C GLN A 44 -12.34 3.99 -0.86
N TYR A 45 -13.68 3.98 -0.88
CA TYR A 45 -14.47 5.03 -0.26
C TYR A 45 -14.45 4.95 1.29
N SER A 46 -14.38 3.75 1.86
CA SER A 46 -14.23 3.59 3.33
C SER A 46 -12.88 4.08 3.85
N ILE A 47 -11.84 4.03 3.03
CA ILE A 47 -10.48 4.44 3.40
C ILE A 47 -10.27 5.94 3.14
N HIS A 48 -10.57 6.42 1.93
CA HIS A 48 -10.14 7.74 1.49
C HIS A 48 -11.20 8.82 1.65
N LYS A 49 -12.49 8.48 1.74
CA LYS A 49 -13.62 9.44 1.78
C LYS A 49 -13.58 10.55 0.71
N LYS A 50 -12.84 10.36 -0.39
CA LYS A 50 -12.70 11.33 -1.48
C LYS A 50 -13.46 10.82 -2.71
N GLU A 51 -14.41 11.63 -3.18
CA GLU A 51 -15.33 11.24 -4.26
C GLU A 51 -14.65 11.09 -5.63
N GLU A 52 -13.55 11.83 -5.88
CA GLU A 52 -12.86 11.88 -7.19
C GLU A 52 -12.18 10.57 -7.61
N GLU A 53 -11.64 9.78 -6.68
CA GLU A 53 -11.00 8.49 -7.01
C GLU A 53 -12.02 7.39 -7.26
N VAL A 54 -13.17 7.49 -6.60
CA VAL A 54 -14.30 6.57 -6.78
C VAL A 54 -14.93 6.73 -8.15
N GLU A 55 -15.04 7.98 -8.65
CA GLU A 55 -15.57 8.26 -10.00
C GLU A 55 -14.81 7.53 -11.11
N LYS A 56 -13.48 7.37 -10.99
CA LYS A 56 -12.66 6.65 -11.99
C LYS A 56 -12.99 5.16 -12.08
N ILE A 57 -13.39 4.53 -10.97
CA ILE A 57 -13.74 3.10 -10.92
C ILE A 57 -15.08 2.84 -11.63
N PHE A 58 -16.00 3.79 -11.54
CA PHE A 58 -17.33 3.70 -12.14
C PHE A 58 -17.35 3.94 -13.67
N GLN A 59 -16.26 4.40 -14.28
CA GLN A 59 -16.17 4.69 -15.73
C GLN A 59 -16.45 3.47 -16.62
N ASN A 60 -16.27 2.25 -16.10
CA ASN A 60 -16.45 1.00 -16.85
C ASN A 60 -17.76 0.25 -16.52
N ILE A 61 -18.69 0.89 -15.79
CA ILE A 61 -19.97 0.28 -15.38
C ILE A 61 -21.13 0.98 -16.10
N PRO A 62 -22.11 0.25 -16.67
CA PRO A 62 -23.30 0.87 -17.24
C PRO A 62 -24.03 1.75 -16.21
N ILE A 63 -24.39 2.98 -16.60
CA ILE A 63 -25.01 3.99 -15.72
C ILE A 63 -26.20 3.43 -14.90
N LYS A 64 -27.01 2.57 -15.52
CA LYS A 64 -28.16 1.92 -14.88
C LYS A 64 -27.78 1.00 -13.70
N GLU A 65 -26.59 0.40 -13.75
CA GLU A 65 -26.06 -0.47 -12.69
C GLU A 65 -25.36 0.35 -11.59
N ILE A 66 -24.81 1.53 -11.93
CA ILE A 66 -24.18 2.45 -10.97
C ILE A 66 -25.17 2.85 -9.88
N SER A 67 -26.37 3.32 -10.26
CA SER A 67 -27.40 3.74 -9.29
C SER A 67 -27.79 2.62 -8.34
N LYS A 68 -27.83 1.37 -8.83
CA LYS A 68 -28.12 0.19 -8.02
C LYS A 68 -26.99 -0.13 -7.04
N LEU A 69 -25.73 -0.05 -7.49
CA LEU A 69 -24.56 -0.27 -6.62
C LEU A 69 -24.43 0.83 -5.55
N GLN A 70 -24.67 2.09 -5.91
CA GLN A 70 -24.71 3.21 -4.94
C GLN A 70 -25.78 3.00 -3.88
N GLN A 71 -26.98 2.59 -4.28
CA GLN A 71 -28.05 2.28 -3.34
C GLN A 71 -27.64 1.15 -2.38
N ILE A 72 -27.01 0.09 -2.89
CA ILE A 72 -26.55 -1.02 -2.04
C ILE A 72 -25.41 -0.59 -1.10
N LEU A 73 -24.48 0.26 -1.54
CA LEU A 73 -23.41 0.80 -0.70
C LEU A 73 -23.97 1.70 0.41
N LYS A 74 -24.95 2.52 0.09
CA LYS A 74 -25.68 3.34 1.07
C LYS A 74 -26.43 2.48 2.08
N GLU A 75 -27.20 1.48 1.61
CA GLU A 75 -27.95 0.58 2.49
C GLU A 75 -27.04 -0.31 3.35
N SER A 76 -25.92 -0.79 2.80
CA SER A 76 -25.06 -1.79 3.47
C SER A 76 -24.00 -1.17 4.36
N PHE A 77 -23.54 0.03 4.03
CA PHE A 77 -22.38 0.65 4.66
C PHE A 77 -22.63 2.11 5.09
N GLY A 78 -23.77 2.71 4.72
CA GLY A 78 -24.07 4.13 4.95
C GLY A 78 -23.14 5.06 4.18
N LEU A 79 -22.59 4.57 3.07
CA LEU A 79 -21.72 5.33 2.18
C LEU A 79 -22.60 6.11 1.21
N ASP A 80 -22.83 7.39 1.52
CA ASP A 80 -23.52 8.33 0.63
C ASP A 80 -22.46 9.15 -0.10
N PHE A 81 -22.39 9.02 -1.42
CA PHE A 81 -21.52 9.85 -2.28
C PHE A 81 -22.26 10.25 -3.55
N SER A 82 -22.10 11.51 -3.93
CA SER A 82 -22.74 12.07 -5.12
C SER A 82 -21.80 11.91 -6.32
N LEU A 83 -22.10 10.97 -7.23
CA LEU A 83 -21.35 10.89 -8.49
C LEU A 83 -21.84 11.98 -9.44
N ASN A 84 -20.94 12.82 -9.94
CA ASN A 84 -21.31 13.84 -10.91
C ASN A 84 -21.46 13.21 -12.30
N THR A 85 -22.66 12.68 -12.58
CA THR A 85 -22.99 11.94 -13.81
C THR A 85 -22.86 12.76 -15.10
N LYS A 86 -22.64 14.09 -15.01
CA LYS A 86 -22.45 14.97 -16.18
C LYS A 86 -21.12 14.76 -16.91
N ASN A 87 -20.09 14.24 -16.25
CA ASN A 87 -18.76 14.03 -16.86
C ASN A 87 -18.56 12.64 -17.48
N LEU A 88 -19.56 11.75 -17.41
CA LEU A 88 -19.49 10.39 -17.97
C LEU A 88 -19.94 10.29 -19.44
N GLN A 89 -20.33 11.40 -20.08
CA GLN A 89 -20.88 11.37 -21.46
C GLN A 89 -20.00 11.97 -22.57
N ASN A 90 -18.92 12.70 -22.29
CA ASN A 90 -18.20 13.40 -23.36
C ASN A 90 -16.76 12.91 -23.52
N GLY A 91 -16.59 11.94 -24.42
CA GLY A 91 -15.30 11.45 -24.92
C GLY A 91 -15.31 11.28 -26.44
N MET A 92 -15.82 12.26 -27.18
CA MET A 92 -15.51 12.42 -28.60
C MET A 92 -15.65 13.89 -29.02
N THR A 93 -14.64 14.36 -29.76
CA THR A 93 -14.47 15.62 -30.50
C THR A 93 -13.73 16.79 -29.84
N GLU A 94 -12.90 17.38 -30.69
CA GLU A 94 -11.74 18.24 -30.47
C GLU A 94 -12.07 19.71 -30.15
N LYS A 95 -11.04 20.39 -29.61
CA LYS A 95 -10.62 21.79 -29.85
C LYS A 95 -11.61 22.92 -29.53
N ASN A 96 -11.19 23.83 -28.63
CA ASN A 96 -10.53 25.09 -29.01
C ASN A 96 -10.20 25.99 -27.78
N VAL A 97 -8.98 26.55 -27.81
CA VAL A 97 -8.49 27.92 -27.44
C VAL A 97 -9.23 28.62 -26.26
N SER A 98 -8.60 29.26 -25.26
CA SER A 98 -7.51 30.25 -25.33
C SER A 98 -7.05 30.64 -23.93
N ILE A 99 -5.78 31.03 -23.86
CA ILE A 99 -5.08 31.67 -22.75
C ILE A 99 -5.65 33.07 -22.52
N GLU A 100 -5.97 33.43 -21.26
CA GLU A 100 -5.73 34.77 -20.74
C GLU A 100 -5.22 34.71 -19.30
N THR A 101 -4.30 35.63 -19.03
CA THR A 101 -3.37 35.71 -17.92
C THR A 101 -3.79 36.89 -17.05
N GLU A 102 -3.64 36.80 -15.72
CA GLU A 102 -3.23 37.88 -14.78
C GLU A 102 -3.62 37.46 -13.36
N LYS A 103 -2.68 36.99 -12.54
CA LYS A 103 -1.88 37.77 -11.57
C LYS A 103 -2.72 38.62 -10.59
N SER A 104 -2.84 38.14 -9.36
CA SER A 104 -2.53 38.91 -8.16
C SER A 104 -2.36 37.98 -6.96
N GLN A 105 -1.10 37.86 -6.53
CA GLN A 105 -0.70 37.36 -5.22
C GLN A 105 -0.57 38.55 -4.29
N THR A 106 -1.21 38.50 -3.13
CA THR A 106 -0.63 38.79 -1.80
C THR A 106 -1.76 38.70 -0.78
N GLU A 107 -1.63 37.79 0.19
CA GLU A 107 -1.69 38.14 1.61
C GLU A 107 -1.33 36.92 2.48
N ILE A 108 -0.29 37.14 3.29
CA ILE A 108 0.22 36.26 4.33
C ILE A 108 -0.60 36.58 5.59
N ALA A 109 -1.30 35.59 6.15
CA ALA A 109 -1.76 35.68 7.53
C ALA A 109 -1.95 34.28 8.14
N ASN A 110 -1.07 33.98 9.10
CA ASN A 110 -1.34 33.32 10.38
C ASN A 110 -2.10 31.98 10.36
N ILE A 111 -1.36 30.88 10.50
CA ILE A 111 -1.91 29.63 11.03
C ILE A 111 -1.25 29.34 12.37
N THR A 112 -2.00 29.61 13.43
CA THR A 112 -1.75 29.20 14.81
C THR A 112 -1.93 27.68 14.93
N PRO A 113 -1.11 26.96 15.71
CA PRO A 113 -1.14 25.50 15.74
C PRO A 113 -2.07 24.95 16.84
N GLU A 114 -3.30 24.62 16.48
CA GLU A 114 -4.20 23.75 17.26
C GLU A 114 -4.91 22.87 16.21
N GLU A 115 -4.78 21.54 16.19
CA GLU A 115 -5.32 20.62 17.17
C GLU A 115 -4.40 19.39 17.36
N LYS A 116 -4.02 19.12 18.62
CA LYS A 116 -3.53 17.80 19.03
C LYS A 116 -4.72 16.86 19.08
N ILE A 117 -4.91 16.06 18.03
CA ILE A 117 -5.71 14.86 18.12
C ILE A 117 -4.85 13.83 18.88
N GLU A 118 -5.10 13.69 20.17
CA GLU A 118 -4.63 12.57 20.97
C GLU A 118 -5.11 11.26 20.33
N THR A 119 -4.17 10.57 19.69
CA THR A 119 -4.32 9.14 19.42
C THR A 119 -3.06 8.48 19.92
N ASN A 120 -3.20 7.35 20.63
CA ASN A 120 -2.13 6.38 20.89
C ASN A 120 -1.67 5.76 19.55
N GLN A 121 -1.19 6.60 18.65
CA GLN A 121 -0.72 6.27 17.32
C GLN A 121 0.73 6.70 17.27
N ASP A 122 1.62 5.71 17.34
CA ASP A 122 3.03 5.97 17.11
C ASP A 122 3.22 6.24 15.63
N VAL A 123 3.51 7.50 15.32
CA VAL A 123 3.91 7.96 13.99
C VAL A 123 5.43 7.98 13.95
N ILE A 124 6.00 7.15 13.08
CA ILE A 124 7.44 6.93 13.01
C ILE A 124 7.90 7.21 11.58
N LEU A 125 8.92 8.06 11.45
CA LEU A 125 9.61 8.26 10.18
C LEU A 125 10.57 7.09 9.96
N ILE A 126 10.54 6.54 8.75
CA ILE A 126 11.32 5.37 8.38
C ILE A 126 12.02 5.58 7.05
N GLN A 127 13.12 4.86 6.90
CA GLN A 127 13.84 4.70 5.63
C GLN A 127 13.43 3.37 4.98
N ASN A 128 13.83 3.18 3.73
CA ASN A 128 13.62 1.94 2.97
C ASN A 128 12.15 1.49 2.88
N ALA A 129 11.19 2.41 3.01
CA ALA A 129 9.76 2.11 3.00
C ALA A 129 9.32 1.39 1.72
N GLY A 130 10.04 1.64 0.62
CA GLY A 130 9.86 0.99 -0.66
C GLY A 130 10.19 -0.50 -0.69
N LEU A 131 10.88 -1.05 0.31
CA LEU A 131 11.01 -2.51 0.50
C LEU A 131 9.67 -3.22 0.44
N ILE A 132 8.59 -2.52 0.79
CA ILE A 132 7.25 -3.04 0.75
C ILE A 132 6.81 -3.52 -0.65
N LEU A 133 7.38 -2.96 -1.71
CA LEU A 133 7.11 -3.37 -3.10
C LEU A 133 7.43 -4.84 -3.35
N LEU A 134 8.31 -5.42 -2.53
CA LEU A 134 8.82 -6.78 -2.67
C LEU A 134 7.98 -7.82 -1.94
N HIS A 135 6.91 -7.41 -1.25
CA HIS A 135 6.06 -8.28 -0.45
C HIS A 135 5.63 -9.59 -1.13
N PRO A 136 5.37 -9.67 -2.46
CA PRO A 136 4.98 -10.93 -3.09
C PRO A 136 6.10 -11.98 -3.07
N PHE A 137 7.36 -11.52 -3.01
CA PHE A 137 8.56 -12.36 -3.12
C PHE A 137 9.12 -12.74 -1.74
N LEU A 138 8.83 -11.96 -0.70
CA LEU A 138 9.46 -12.13 0.63
C LEU A 138 9.22 -13.50 1.25
N LYS A 139 8.05 -14.12 1.05
CA LYS A 139 7.76 -15.46 1.58
C LYS A 139 8.73 -16.49 1.00
N MET A 140 8.74 -16.62 -0.32
CA MET A 140 9.60 -17.58 -1.03
C MET A 140 11.08 -17.29 -0.76
N PHE A 141 11.45 -16.02 -0.65
CA PHE A 141 12.81 -15.60 -0.33
C PHE A 141 13.25 -16.12 1.04
N PHE A 142 12.45 -15.91 2.09
CA PHE A 142 12.77 -16.40 3.43
C PHE A 142 12.67 -17.92 3.56
N GLU A 143 11.81 -18.59 2.78
CA GLU A 143 11.79 -20.06 2.69
C GLU A 143 13.10 -20.60 2.11
N LYS A 144 13.60 -20.00 1.02
CA LYS A 144 14.88 -20.41 0.41
C LYS A 144 16.07 -20.21 1.35
N MET A 145 16.04 -19.19 2.19
CA MET A 145 17.09 -18.93 3.18
C MET A 145 16.94 -19.76 4.46
N ASP A 146 15.91 -20.61 4.56
CA ASP A 146 15.57 -21.39 5.76
C ASP A 146 15.32 -20.49 7.00
N PHE A 147 14.74 -19.31 6.79
CA PHE A 147 14.45 -18.33 7.85
C PHE A 147 13.06 -18.50 8.46
N LEU A 148 12.18 -19.32 7.87
CA LEU A 148 10.81 -19.48 8.33
C LEU A 148 10.60 -20.79 9.09
N THR A 149 9.75 -20.73 10.10
CA THR A 149 8.96 -21.84 10.63
C THR A 149 7.60 -21.88 9.90
N GLU A 150 6.69 -22.78 10.28
CA GLU A 150 5.34 -22.83 9.69
C GLU A 150 4.58 -21.49 9.71
N LYS A 151 4.83 -20.64 10.72
CA LYS A 151 4.05 -19.41 10.96
C LYS A 151 4.85 -18.14 11.21
N ASN A 152 6.13 -18.24 11.55
CA ASN A 152 6.95 -17.10 11.96
C ASN A 152 8.38 -17.19 11.42
N ILE A 153 9.12 -16.09 11.43
CA ILE A 153 10.56 -16.11 11.26
C ILE A 153 11.20 -16.83 12.46
N LYS A 154 12.21 -17.66 12.21
CA LYS A 154 12.96 -18.38 13.25
C LYS A 154 13.65 -17.37 14.19
N PRO A 155 13.52 -17.51 15.53
CA PRO A 155 14.14 -16.58 16.47
C PRO A 155 15.66 -16.42 16.28
N GLU A 156 16.37 -17.50 16.00
CA GLU A 156 17.81 -17.52 15.77
C GLU A 156 18.24 -16.90 14.42
N LYS A 157 17.29 -16.63 13.52
CA LYS A 157 17.52 -16.01 12.20
C LYS A 157 16.99 -14.58 12.10
N ILE A 158 16.43 -14.03 13.18
CA ILE A 158 15.73 -12.74 13.11
C ILE A 158 16.67 -11.58 12.72
N ASP A 159 17.86 -11.52 13.30
CA ASP A 159 18.86 -10.50 13.00
C ASP A 159 19.37 -10.66 11.56
N GLU A 160 19.68 -11.90 11.14
CA GLU A 160 20.05 -12.21 9.75
C GLU A 160 18.96 -11.76 8.76
N ALA A 161 17.68 -12.01 9.06
CA ALA A 161 16.57 -11.61 8.20
C ALA A 161 16.45 -10.08 8.08
N ILE A 162 16.62 -9.35 9.18
CA ILE A 162 16.58 -7.88 9.19
C ILE A 162 17.73 -7.30 8.37
N LEU A 163 18.96 -7.80 8.57
CA LEU A 163 20.13 -7.36 7.83
C LEU A 163 20.03 -7.71 6.35
N LEU A 164 19.43 -8.86 6.02
CA LEU A 164 19.20 -9.28 4.64
C LEU A 164 18.19 -8.39 3.93
N LEU A 165 17.11 -7.99 4.60
CA LEU A 165 16.16 -7.00 4.05
C LEU A 165 16.83 -5.64 3.84
N HIS A 166 17.67 -5.21 4.77
CA HIS A 166 18.42 -3.96 4.62
C HIS A 166 19.35 -4.01 3.41
N TYR A 167 20.15 -5.07 3.28
CA TYR A 167 21.02 -5.27 2.12
C TYR A 167 20.23 -5.31 0.82
N LEU A 168 19.03 -5.88 0.84
CA LEU A 168 18.17 -5.94 -0.33
C LEU A 168 17.69 -4.54 -0.76
N ALA A 169 17.44 -3.62 0.19
CA ALA A 169 17.09 -2.23 -0.10
C ALA A 169 18.28 -1.39 -0.58
N THR A 170 19.45 -1.55 0.05
CA THR A 170 20.54 -0.58 -0.03
C THR A 170 21.82 -1.10 -0.71
N GLY A 171 21.96 -2.43 -0.82
CA GLY A 171 23.21 -3.09 -1.20
C GLY A 171 24.33 -2.97 -0.15
N LYS A 172 24.03 -2.45 1.05
CA LYS A 172 25.01 -2.18 2.11
C LYS A 172 24.84 -3.16 3.26
N GLU A 173 25.96 -3.41 3.95
CA GLU A 173 26.00 -4.22 5.16
C GLU A 173 26.27 -3.36 6.39
N GLN A 174 26.06 -3.95 7.57
CA GLN A 174 26.31 -3.32 8.85
C GLN A 174 25.59 -1.96 9.00
N PRO A 175 24.27 -1.88 8.81
CA PRO A 175 23.52 -0.63 9.03
C PRO A 175 23.62 -0.16 10.48
N TYR A 176 23.41 1.13 10.70
CA TYR A 176 23.12 1.67 12.01
C TYR A 176 21.69 1.33 12.43
N GLU A 177 21.47 1.27 13.74
CA GLU A 177 20.19 0.86 14.33
C GLU A 177 19.00 1.72 13.86
N TYR A 178 19.21 3.02 13.66
CA TYR A 178 18.17 3.96 13.21
C TYR A 178 17.73 3.72 11.75
N GLU A 179 18.52 2.99 10.97
CA GLU A 179 18.21 2.65 9.58
C GLU A 179 17.32 1.41 9.48
N LEU A 180 17.20 0.61 10.55
CA LEU A 180 16.57 -0.71 10.55
C LEU A 180 15.09 -0.72 10.95
N ILE A 181 14.48 0.45 11.15
CA ILE A 181 13.12 0.54 11.73
C ILE A 181 12.10 -0.22 10.87
N PHE A 182 12.17 -0.07 9.55
CA PHE A 182 11.19 -0.68 8.67
C PHE A 182 11.42 -2.19 8.51
N GLU A 183 12.67 -2.63 8.43
CA GLU A 183 13.07 -4.03 8.36
C GLU A 183 12.61 -4.78 9.61
N LYS A 184 12.80 -4.21 10.81
CA LYS A 184 12.24 -4.74 12.07
C LYS A 184 10.73 -4.86 12.02
N PHE A 185 10.06 -3.82 11.53
CA PHE A 185 8.61 -3.83 11.38
C PHE A 185 8.16 -4.97 10.45
N LEU A 186 8.80 -5.14 9.29
CA LEU A 186 8.50 -6.21 8.33
C LEU A 186 8.72 -7.60 8.95
N CYS A 187 9.78 -7.78 9.72
CA CYS A 187 10.09 -9.02 10.44
C CYS A 187 9.23 -9.26 11.70
N ASN A 188 8.29 -8.36 12.02
CA ASN A 188 7.42 -8.44 13.20
C ASN A 188 8.18 -8.40 14.54
N LEU A 189 9.32 -7.70 14.57
CA LEU A 189 10.14 -7.52 15.76
C LEU A 189 9.81 -6.16 16.43
N PRO A 190 9.84 -6.06 17.78
CA PRO A 190 9.72 -4.76 18.46
C PRO A 190 10.79 -3.78 17.99
N LEU A 191 10.40 -2.52 17.76
CA LEU A 191 11.29 -1.52 17.15
C LEU A 191 12.53 -1.19 18.00
N HIS A 192 12.40 -1.29 19.33
CA HIS A 192 13.47 -1.10 20.30
C HIS A 192 14.34 -2.34 20.54
N HIS A 193 14.03 -3.48 19.90
CA HIS A 193 14.86 -4.67 20.03
C HIS A 193 16.21 -4.42 19.35
N PRO A 194 17.35 -4.61 20.04
CA PRO A 194 18.67 -4.39 19.46
C PRO A 194 18.98 -5.46 18.41
N VAL A 195 19.54 -5.06 17.27
CA VAL A 195 19.97 -5.98 16.21
C VAL A 195 21.49 -6.05 16.16
N ASN A 196 22.06 -7.27 16.11
CA ASN A 196 23.51 -7.41 15.98
C ASN A 196 23.98 -7.10 14.54
N ARG A 197 24.33 -5.83 14.28
CA ARG A 197 24.81 -5.36 12.97
C ARG A 197 26.09 -6.02 12.45
N HIS A 198 26.85 -6.73 13.28
CA HIS A 198 28.14 -7.32 12.89
C HIS A 198 28.01 -8.70 12.26
N ILE A 199 26.80 -9.25 12.16
CA ILE A 199 26.55 -10.46 11.39
C ILE A 199 26.84 -10.17 9.91
N LEU A 200 27.77 -10.92 9.34
CA LEU A 200 28.15 -10.80 7.93
C LEU A 200 27.24 -11.68 7.08
N LEU A 201 26.70 -11.10 6.00
CA LEU A 201 25.89 -11.88 5.07
C LEU A 201 26.78 -12.78 4.23
N THR A 202 26.36 -14.04 4.07
CA THR A 202 27.09 -15.00 3.23
C THR A 202 27.02 -14.60 1.76
N LYS A 203 27.96 -15.11 0.96
CA LYS A 203 27.92 -14.92 -0.50
C LYS A 203 26.62 -15.44 -1.11
N GLU A 204 26.11 -16.56 -0.62
CA GLU A 204 24.85 -17.16 -1.05
C GLU A 204 23.66 -16.25 -0.77
N GLN A 205 23.59 -15.68 0.44
CA GLN A 205 22.55 -14.71 0.81
C GLN A 205 22.56 -13.48 -0.10
N LYS A 206 23.75 -12.91 -0.36
CA LYS A 206 23.90 -11.75 -1.26
C LYS A 206 23.48 -12.08 -2.69
N MET A 207 23.86 -13.25 -3.19
CA MET A 207 23.42 -13.72 -4.51
C MET A 207 21.91 -13.91 -4.57
N ALA A 208 21.29 -14.41 -3.50
CA ALA A 208 19.84 -14.55 -3.44
C ALA A 208 19.11 -13.20 -3.44
N CYS A 209 19.67 -12.15 -2.81
CA CYS A 209 19.15 -10.79 -2.93
C CYS A 209 19.17 -10.32 -4.39
N GLU A 210 20.28 -10.51 -5.10
CA GLU A 210 20.39 -10.10 -6.51
C GLU A 210 19.36 -10.81 -7.38
N ILE A 211 19.23 -12.14 -7.22
CA ILE A 211 18.24 -12.95 -7.94
C ILE A 211 16.81 -12.47 -7.68
N LEU A 212 16.49 -12.06 -6.45
CA LEU A 212 15.17 -11.50 -6.13
C LEU A 212 14.94 -10.17 -6.84
N LEU A 213 15.92 -9.26 -6.80
CA LEU A 213 15.81 -7.94 -7.44
C LEU A 213 15.68 -8.10 -8.96
N GLU A 214 16.44 -9.01 -9.58
CA GLU A 214 16.31 -9.35 -11.00
C GLU A 214 14.92 -9.92 -11.33
N ALA A 215 14.37 -10.79 -10.47
CA ALA A 215 13.01 -11.31 -10.66
C ALA A 215 11.96 -10.19 -10.61
N VAL A 216 12.11 -9.22 -9.71
CA VAL A 216 11.23 -8.04 -9.62
C VAL A 216 11.29 -7.24 -10.92
N LEU A 217 12.50 -6.97 -11.45
CA LEU A 217 12.68 -6.28 -12.73
C LEU A 217 12.04 -7.06 -13.89
N GLY A 218 12.21 -8.39 -13.91
CA GLY A 218 11.62 -9.26 -14.94
C GLY A 218 10.09 -9.26 -14.93
N HIS A 219 9.47 -9.20 -13.74
CA HIS A 219 8.01 -9.10 -13.63
C HIS A 219 7.50 -7.67 -13.85
N TRP A 220 8.25 -6.64 -13.46
CA TRP A 220 7.90 -5.23 -13.65
C TRP A 220 8.39 -4.67 -14.99
N THR A 221 7.86 -5.22 -16.07
CA THR A 221 8.29 -4.90 -17.45
C THR A 221 8.19 -3.43 -17.83
N ALA A 222 7.30 -2.66 -17.18
CA ALA A 222 7.13 -1.23 -17.41
C ALA A 222 8.33 -0.38 -16.97
N LEU A 223 9.14 -0.85 -16.01
CA LEU A 223 10.33 -0.13 -15.55
C LEU A 223 11.43 -0.08 -16.62
N LYS A 224 11.44 -1.03 -17.57
CA LYS A 224 12.38 -1.09 -18.71
C LYS A 224 13.84 -0.90 -18.31
N SER A 225 14.21 -1.43 -17.15
CA SER A 225 15.56 -1.36 -16.60
C SER A 225 16.04 -2.77 -16.26
N ASN A 226 17.32 -3.03 -16.53
CA ASN A 226 18.02 -4.23 -16.09
C ASN A 226 18.95 -3.94 -14.89
N SER A 227 18.83 -2.76 -14.26
CA SER A 227 19.69 -2.35 -13.16
C SER A 227 18.95 -2.49 -11.82
N THR A 228 19.41 -3.44 -11.01
CA THR A 228 18.96 -3.63 -9.62
C THR A 228 19.27 -2.41 -8.75
N ALA A 229 20.36 -1.69 -9.04
CA ALA A 229 20.70 -0.42 -8.39
C ALA A 229 19.63 0.67 -8.63
N ILE A 230 19.04 0.76 -9.83
CA ILE A 230 17.94 1.72 -10.09
C ILE A 230 16.71 1.34 -9.25
N LEU A 231 16.35 0.05 -9.20
CA LEU A 231 15.26 -0.43 -8.35
C LEU A 231 15.50 -0.05 -6.88
N GLN A 232 16.70 -0.33 -6.37
CA GLN A 232 17.10 0.00 -5.00
C GLN A 232 17.01 1.50 -4.71
N ASN A 233 17.67 2.34 -5.52
CA ASN A 233 17.80 3.77 -5.23
C ASN A 233 16.49 4.54 -5.47
N GLU A 234 15.76 4.24 -6.53
CA GLU A 234 14.59 5.05 -6.92
C GLU A 234 13.27 4.57 -6.29
N PHE A 235 13.18 3.29 -5.93
CA PHE A 235 11.93 2.67 -5.49
C PHE A 235 12.01 1.98 -4.14
N LEU A 236 13.13 1.38 -3.73
CA LEU A 236 13.22 0.71 -2.41
C LEU A 236 13.66 1.67 -1.31
N GLN A 237 14.67 2.51 -1.56
CA GLN A 237 15.20 3.52 -0.65
C GLN A 237 14.31 4.77 -0.63
N ARG A 238 13.09 4.59 -0.15
CA ARG A 238 12.10 5.66 0.01
C ARG A 238 11.88 5.97 1.47
N GLU A 239 11.81 7.26 1.77
CA GLU A 239 11.33 7.71 3.06
C GLU A 239 9.83 7.44 3.16
N GLY A 240 9.38 7.13 4.37
CA GLY A 240 7.96 6.90 4.63
C GLY A 240 7.59 7.25 6.06
N LYS A 241 6.28 7.33 6.27
CA LYS A 241 5.65 7.51 7.58
C LYS A 241 4.89 6.25 7.92
N LEU A 242 5.35 5.55 8.95
CA LEU A 242 4.71 4.36 9.51
C LEU A 242 3.84 4.78 10.69
N THR A 243 2.55 4.44 10.65
CA THR A 243 1.61 4.66 11.75
C THR A 243 1.17 3.31 12.30
N ILE A 244 1.49 3.06 13.57
CA ILE A 244 1.15 1.80 14.26
C ILE A 244 0.17 2.10 15.38
N SER A 245 -0.90 1.30 15.44
CA SER A 245 -1.87 1.33 16.55
C SER A 245 -2.40 -0.07 16.84
N GLU A 246 -3.23 -0.17 17.87
CA GLU A 246 -3.92 -1.41 18.22
C GLU A 246 -4.82 -1.93 17.09
N GLU A 247 -5.45 -1.04 16.33
CA GLU A 247 -6.43 -1.40 15.30
C GLU A 247 -5.82 -1.45 13.89
N LYS A 248 -4.93 -0.51 13.55
CA LYS A 248 -4.44 -0.29 12.17
C LYS A 248 -2.92 -0.19 12.07
N GLN A 249 -2.39 -0.61 10.92
CA GLN A 249 -1.01 -0.40 10.48
C GLN A 249 -1.03 0.28 9.12
N GLN A 250 -0.48 1.49 9.03
CA GLN A 250 -0.48 2.27 7.79
C GLN A 250 0.93 2.74 7.46
N LEU A 251 1.29 2.65 6.18
CA LEU A 251 2.53 3.13 5.62
C LEU A 251 2.19 4.19 4.57
N PHE A 252 2.66 5.41 4.75
CA PHE A 252 2.57 6.46 3.76
C PHE A 252 3.95 6.68 3.14
N ILE A 253 4.04 6.70 1.82
CA ILE A 253 5.28 6.94 1.06
C ILE A 253 5.02 8.13 0.14
N PRO A 254 5.74 9.26 0.25
CA PRO A 254 5.50 10.41 -0.63
C PRO A 254 5.77 10.08 -2.10
N ARG A 255 4.85 10.45 -3.00
CA ARG A 255 5.05 10.35 -4.46
C ARG A 255 6.25 11.15 -4.96
N LYS A 256 6.94 10.58 -5.94
CA LYS A 256 7.88 11.22 -6.87
C LYS A 256 7.44 10.97 -8.32
N THR A 257 8.04 11.70 -9.26
CA THR A 257 7.70 11.61 -10.69
C THR A 257 7.82 10.19 -11.25
N GLN A 258 8.84 9.43 -10.86
CA GLN A 258 9.02 8.06 -11.34
C GLN A 258 7.92 7.09 -10.90
N ASP A 259 7.15 7.45 -9.87
CA ASP A 259 6.15 6.55 -9.27
C ASP A 259 4.92 6.35 -10.19
N ILE A 260 4.82 7.08 -11.30
CA ILE A 260 3.87 6.77 -12.39
C ILE A 260 4.06 5.34 -12.94
N LEU A 261 5.25 4.77 -12.77
CA LEU A 261 5.54 3.38 -13.17
C LEU A 261 4.91 2.35 -12.22
N LEU A 262 4.58 2.73 -10.98
CA LEU A 262 3.95 1.85 -9.99
C LEU A 262 2.54 1.43 -10.43
N ASP A 263 1.85 2.28 -11.20
CA ASP A 263 0.53 2.00 -11.76
C ASP A 263 0.54 0.83 -12.78
N LYS A 264 1.74 0.42 -13.20
CA LYS A 264 1.98 -0.70 -14.12
C LYS A 264 2.52 -1.94 -13.42
N LEU A 265 2.52 -1.98 -12.10
CA LEU A 265 2.91 -3.18 -11.36
C LEU A 265 1.87 -4.30 -11.53
N PRO A 266 2.30 -5.56 -11.72
CA PRO A 266 1.38 -6.68 -11.88
C PRO A 266 0.85 -7.23 -10.54
N TRP A 267 1.16 -6.59 -9.41
CA TRP A 267 0.68 -6.97 -8.08
C TRP A 267 0.11 -5.79 -7.29
N ASN A 268 -0.62 -6.10 -6.21
CA ASN A 268 -1.24 -5.08 -5.36
C ASN A 268 -0.20 -4.33 -4.53
N LEU A 269 -0.38 -3.01 -4.39
CA LEU A 269 0.47 -2.15 -3.58
C LEU A 269 -0.16 -1.69 -2.27
N HIS A 270 -1.49 -1.59 -2.21
CA HIS A 270 -2.17 -0.85 -1.15
C HIS A 270 -2.52 -1.66 0.10
N LEU A 271 -2.68 -2.98 0.00
CA LEU A 271 -3.10 -3.83 1.10
C LEU A 271 -2.25 -5.08 1.13
N ILE A 272 -1.37 -5.14 2.12
CA ILE A 272 -0.31 -6.14 2.18
C ILE A 272 -0.43 -6.98 3.43
N LYS A 273 -0.40 -8.30 3.22
CA LYS A 273 -0.48 -9.30 4.27
C LYS A 273 0.76 -10.17 4.26
N LEU A 274 1.71 -9.88 5.15
CA LEU A 274 2.89 -10.74 5.32
C LEU A 274 2.51 -12.03 6.05
N PRO A 275 3.03 -13.21 5.64
CA PRO A 275 2.65 -14.50 6.21
C PRO A 275 2.87 -14.62 7.72
N TRP A 276 3.95 -14.03 8.22
CA TRP A 276 4.35 -14.05 9.64
C TRP A 276 3.82 -12.86 10.45
N LYS A 277 2.96 -12.00 9.88
CA LYS A 277 2.30 -10.90 10.60
C LYS A 277 0.81 -11.18 10.76
N LYS A 278 0.24 -10.79 11.91
CA LYS A 278 -1.22 -10.94 12.18
C LYS A 278 -2.08 -9.83 11.57
N LYS A 279 -1.56 -8.60 11.49
CA LYS A 279 -2.29 -7.44 10.93
C LYS A 279 -2.01 -7.29 9.44
N ILE A 280 -2.90 -6.57 8.74
CA ILE A 280 -2.70 -6.12 7.35
C ILE A 280 -2.00 -4.76 7.43
N LEU A 281 -1.04 -4.53 6.54
CA LEU A 281 -0.45 -3.22 6.31
C LEU A 281 -1.17 -2.53 5.16
N PHE A 282 -1.65 -1.32 5.42
CA PHE A 282 -2.20 -0.45 4.38
C PHE A 282 -1.09 0.45 3.89
N VAL A 283 -0.91 0.53 2.58
CA VAL A 283 0.13 1.37 1.97
C VAL A 283 -0.55 2.42 1.09
N ASP A 284 -0.19 3.65 1.38
CA ASP A 284 -0.52 4.82 0.58
C ASP A 284 0.77 5.33 -0.05
N TRP A 285 0.73 5.47 -1.37
CA TRP A 285 1.84 5.95 -2.20
C TRP A 285 1.42 7.26 -2.81
#